data_AF-A0A8J4AGW2-F1
#
_entry.id   AF-A0A8J4AGW2-F1
#
_cell.length_a   1.000
_cell.length_b   1.000
_cell.length_c   1.000
_cell.angle_alpha   90.00
_cell.angle_beta   90.00
_cell.angle_gamma   90.00
#
_symmetry.space_group_name_H-M   'P 1'
#
loop_
_entity.id
_entity.type
_entity.pdbx_description
1 polymer ?
#
loop_
_entity_poly.entity_id
_entity_poly.type
_entity_poly.pdbx_seq_one_letter_code
_entity_poly.pdbx_strand_id
1 'polypeptide(L)'
;MAPSTRTFRLVGAAFAIAAAAMLPWLAVLARTLPTSTRAHNWSLAWIGFDVLLALGLAATGALAWRRHRGVVVTATATATMLVVDAWFDVLTSAPGGDLDQALLLAACCELPLAAGCLALGVAAARRLR
;
A
#
# COMPACT_ATOMS: atom_id res chain seq x y z
N MET A 1 3.29 6.62 29.31
CA MET A 1 3.01 8.07 29.31
C MET A 1 2.31 8.39 27.99
N ALA A 2 1.03 8.76 28.00
CA ALA A 2 0.31 9.06 26.76
C ALA A 2 0.91 10.32 26.09
N PRO A 3 1.11 10.35 24.76
CA PRO A 3 1.67 11.51 24.09
C PRO A 3 0.81 12.76 24.35
N SER A 4 1.47 13.89 24.61
CA SER A 4 0.78 15.15 24.90
C SER A 4 0.04 15.69 23.68
N THR A 5 -1.03 16.47 23.87
CA THR A 5 -1.77 17.16 22.78
C THR A 5 -0.83 18.01 21.91
N ARG A 6 0.22 18.59 22.49
CA ARG A 6 1.25 19.34 21.75
C ARG A 6 2.05 18.43 20.82
N THR A 7 2.44 17.24 21.28
CA THR A 7 3.13 16.23 20.45
C THR A 7 2.28 15.83 19.25
N PHE A 8 0.98 15.55 19.44
CA PHE A 8 0.07 15.21 18.33
C PHE A 8 -0.05 16.35 17.31
N ARG A 9 -0.17 17.59 17.75
CA ARG A 9 -0.25 18.75 16.85
C ARG A 9 1.04 18.97 16.07
N LEU A 10 2.19 18.79 16.71
CA LEU A 10 3.50 18.90 16.04
C LEU A 10 3.70 17.80 15.00
N VAL A 11 3.36 16.55 15.34
CA VAL A 11 3.41 15.43 14.40
C VAL A 11 2.46 15.66 13.21
N GLY A 12 1.23 16.12 13.47
CA GLY A 12 0.29 16.47 12.42
C GLY A 12 0.80 17.59 11.50
N ALA A 13 1.37 18.65 12.07
CA ALA A 13 1.99 19.73 11.30
C ALA A 13 3.18 19.24 10.47
N ALA A 14 4.02 18.37 11.03
CA ALA A 14 5.15 17.78 10.31
C ALA A 14 4.69 16.96 9.10
N PHE A 15 3.64 16.13 9.25
CA PHE A 15 3.08 15.38 8.11
C PHE A 15 2.44 16.30 7.06
N ALA A 16 1.76 17.37 7.48
CA ALA A 16 1.19 18.35 6.54
C ALA A 16 2.29 19.07 5.74
N ILE A 17 3.39 19.46 6.40
CA ILE A 17 4.56 20.07 5.76
C ILE A 17 5.20 19.08 4.78
N ALA A 18 5.39 17.83 5.19
CA ALA A 18 5.94 16.79 4.31
C ALA A 18 5.07 16.57 3.07
N ALA A 19 3.75 16.54 3.23
CA ALA A 19 2.80 16.45 2.11
C ALA A 19 2.90 17.66 1.17
N ALA A 20 2.99 18.87 1.71
CA ALA A 20 3.18 20.08 0.90
C ALA A 20 4.52 20.07 0.16
N ALA A 21 5.59 19.58 0.80
CA ALA A 21 6.91 19.45 0.21
C ALA A 21 6.98 18.41 -0.93
N MET A 22 6.06 17.44 -0.95
CA MET A 22 5.93 16.51 -2.08
C MET A 22 5.42 17.18 -3.35
N LEU A 23 4.62 18.25 -3.28
CA LEU A 23 4.07 18.89 -4.47
C LEU A 23 5.15 19.46 -5.41
N PRO A 24 6.14 20.25 -4.93
CA PRO A 24 7.28 20.65 -5.76
C PRO A 24 8.06 19.46 -6.33
N TRP A 25 8.27 18.42 -5.53
CA TRP A 25 9.01 17.23 -5.97
C TRP A 25 8.29 16.50 -7.11
N LEU A 26 6.97 16.31 -7.01
CA LEU A 26 6.15 15.74 -8.08
C LEU A 26 6.26 16.56 -9.39
N ALA A 27 6.31 17.88 -9.30
CA ALA A 27 6.49 18.74 -10.46
C ALA A 27 7.89 18.61 -11.10
N VAL A 28 8.93 18.37 -10.29
CA VAL A 28 10.26 18.03 -10.81
C VAL A 28 10.19 16.69 -11.52
N LEU A 29 9.66 15.65 -10.86
CA LEU A 29 9.55 14.31 -11.43
C LEU A 29 8.81 14.31 -12.77
N ALA A 30 7.68 15.02 -12.87
CA ALA A 30 6.91 15.12 -14.11
C ALA A 30 7.67 15.75 -15.29
N ARG A 31 8.71 16.55 -15.02
CA ARG A 31 9.52 17.22 -16.06
C ARG A 31 10.82 16.51 -16.37
N THR A 32 11.38 15.78 -15.40
CA THR A 32 12.75 15.24 -15.49
C THR A 32 12.80 13.73 -15.67
N LEU A 33 11.72 12.99 -15.36
CA LEU A 33 11.73 11.54 -15.58
C LEU A 33 11.72 11.21 -17.07
N PRO A 34 12.59 10.27 -17.52
CA PRO A 34 12.49 9.73 -18.86
C PRO A 34 11.22 8.88 -18.99
N THR A 35 10.71 8.77 -20.22
CA THR A 35 9.53 7.96 -20.53
C THR A 35 9.76 6.46 -20.35
N SER A 36 11.01 6.01 -20.41
CA SER A 36 11.40 4.64 -20.12
C SER A 36 12.77 4.58 -19.45
N THR A 37 12.97 3.57 -18.60
CA THR A 37 14.24 3.32 -17.93
C THR A 37 14.47 1.83 -17.77
N ARG A 38 15.73 1.39 -17.85
CA ARG A 38 16.11 0.01 -17.54
C ARG A 38 16.44 -0.10 -16.05
N ALA A 39 15.66 -0.90 -15.33
CA ALA A 39 15.94 -1.21 -13.94
C ALA A 39 16.97 -2.34 -13.82
N HIS A 40 18.02 -2.14 -13.01
CA HIS A 40 19.10 -3.12 -12.84
C HIS A 40 18.65 -4.41 -12.15
N ASN A 41 17.81 -4.31 -11.12
CA ASN A 41 17.38 -5.44 -10.28
C ASN A 41 15.87 -5.71 -10.44
N TRP A 42 15.35 -5.63 -11.67
CA TRP A 42 13.91 -5.68 -11.96
C TRP A 42 13.21 -6.89 -11.33
N SER A 43 13.69 -8.10 -11.58
CA SER A 43 13.07 -9.32 -11.03
C SER A 43 13.13 -9.38 -9.50
N LEU A 44 14.23 -8.92 -8.89
CA LEU A 44 14.36 -8.93 -7.44
C LEU A 44 13.42 -7.91 -6.77
N ALA A 45 13.18 -6.76 -7.42
CA ALA A 45 12.26 -5.75 -6.92
C ALA A 45 10.83 -6.31 -6.84
N TRP A 46 10.37 -6.98 -7.91
CA TRP A 46 9.05 -7.62 -7.95
C TRP A 46 8.92 -8.76 -6.95
N ILE A 47 9.82 -9.76 -7.01
CA ILE A 47 9.80 -10.89 -6.07
C ILE A 47 9.89 -10.39 -4.61
N GLY A 48 10.70 -9.37 -4.35
CA GLY A 48 10.81 -8.78 -3.02
C GLY A 48 9.50 -8.13 -2.55
N PHE A 49 8.81 -7.41 -3.42
CA PHE A 49 7.50 -6.83 -3.13
C PHE A 49 6.44 -7.92 -2.90
N ASP A 50 6.38 -8.93 -3.76
CA ASP A 50 5.46 -10.07 -3.64
C ASP A 50 5.67 -10.86 -2.33
N VAL A 51 6.93 -11.07 -1.94
CA VAL A 51 7.25 -11.72 -0.65
C VAL A 51 6.71 -10.89 0.52
N LEU A 52 6.90 -9.57 0.49
CA LEU A 52 6.34 -8.69 1.53
C LEU A 52 4.81 -8.72 1.53
N LEU A 53 4.18 -8.76 0.34
CA LEU A 53 2.73 -8.85 0.18
C LEU A 53 2.19 -10.16 0.76
N ALA A 54 2.82 -11.28 0.42
CA ALA A 54 2.50 -12.61 0.94
C ALA A 54 2.65 -12.68 2.47
N LEU A 55 3.73 -12.12 3.02
CA LEU A 55 3.93 -12.00 4.47
C LEU A 55 2.86 -11.12 5.11
N GLY A 56 2.46 -10.02 4.48
CA GLY A 56 1.38 -9.15 4.94
C GLY A 56 0.03 -9.85 4.98
N LEU A 57 -0.30 -10.63 3.94
CA LEU A 57 -1.51 -11.45 3.90
C LEU A 57 -1.49 -12.54 4.98
N ALA A 58 -0.37 -13.27 5.10
CA ALA A 58 -0.19 -14.31 6.11
C ALA A 58 -0.30 -13.74 7.54
N ALA A 59 0.35 -12.61 7.82
CA ALA A 59 0.27 -11.94 9.10
C ALA A 59 -1.15 -11.45 9.40
N THR A 60 -1.84 -10.86 8.42
CA THR A 60 -3.22 -10.42 8.56
C THR A 60 -4.15 -11.59 8.85
N GLY A 61 -4.05 -12.68 8.10
CA GLY A 61 -4.83 -13.90 8.34
C GLY A 61 -4.55 -14.52 9.72
N ALA A 62 -3.27 -14.64 10.09
CA ALA A 62 -2.88 -15.21 11.38
C ALA A 62 -3.37 -14.37 12.57
N LEU A 63 -3.26 -13.04 12.51
CA LEU A 63 -3.74 -12.15 13.57
C LEU A 63 -5.28 -12.09 13.61
N ALA A 64 -5.94 -12.15 12.46
CA ALA A 64 -7.40 -12.27 12.39
C ALA A 64 -7.90 -13.54 13.07
N TRP A 65 -7.26 -14.67 12.75
CA TRP A 65 -7.57 -15.97 13.35
C TRP A 65 -7.39 -15.96 14.87
N ARG A 66 -6.31 -15.34 15.34
CA ARG A 66 -6.02 -15.17 16.78
C ARG A 66 -6.87 -14.07 17.46
N ARG A 67 -7.73 -13.37 16.72
CA ARG A 67 -8.51 -12.21 17.18
C ARG A 67 -7.63 -11.13 17.84
N HIS A 68 -6.40 -10.98 17.35
CA HIS A 68 -5.41 -10.09 17.93
C HIS A 68 -5.61 -8.64 17.47
N ARG A 69 -5.47 -7.67 18.38
CA ARG A 69 -5.67 -6.23 18.09
C ARG A 69 -4.76 -5.69 16.99
N GLY A 70 -3.58 -6.28 16.83
CA GLY A 70 -2.60 -5.94 15.80
C GLY A 70 -3.08 -6.17 14.36
N VAL A 71 -4.18 -6.91 14.15
CA VAL A 71 -4.76 -7.11 12.81
C VAL A 71 -5.11 -5.79 12.12
N VAL A 72 -5.43 -4.74 12.88
CA VAL A 72 -5.70 -3.40 12.31
C VAL A 72 -4.48 -2.89 11.54
N VAL A 73 -3.28 -3.03 12.11
CA VAL A 73 -2.04 -2.53 11.51
C VAL A 73 -1.66 -3.35 10.28
N THR A 74 -1.67 -4.68 10.40
CA THR A 74 -1.28 -5.55 9.27
C THR A 74 -2.28 -5.44 8.13
N ALA A 75 -3.58 -5.38 8.42
CA ALA A 75 -4.60 -5.30 7.38
C ALA A 75 -4.55 -3.95 6.64
N THR A 76 -4.32 -2.83 7.35
CA THR A 76 -4.11 -1.53 6.68
C THR A 76 -2.86 -1.55 5.80
N ALA A 77 -1.74 -2.08 6.31
CA ALA A 77 -0.50 -2.18 5.53
C ALA A 77 -0.67 -3.05 4.28
N THR A 78 -1.22 -4.26 4.42
CA THR A 78 -1.47 -5.18 3.31
C THR A 78 -2.43 -4.59 2.28
N ALA A 79 -3.49 -3.90 2.71
CA ALA A 79 -4.40 -3.23 1.79
C ALA A 79 -3.70 -2.14 0.97
N THR A 80 -2.85 -1.32 1.61
CA THR A 80 -2.05 -0.32 0.88
C THR A 80 -1.13 -0.98 -0.13
N MET A 81 -0.47 -2.08 0.24
CA MET A 81 0.39 -2.81 -0.68
C MET A 81 -0.37 -3.35 -1.89
N LEU A 82 -1.53 -3.98 -1.70
CA LEU A 82 -2.37 -4.49 -2.80
C LEU A 82 -2.84 -3.37 -3.75
N VAL A 83 -3.14 -2.18 -3.24
CA VAL A 83 -3.50 -1.03 -4.10
C VAL A 83 -2.29 -0.54 -4.90
N VAL A 84 -1.11 -0.51 -4.28
CA VAL A 84 0.14 -0.16 -4.95
C VAL A 84 0.50 -1.20 -6.02
N ASP A 85 0.32 -2.48 -5.72
CA ASP A 85 0.51 -3.61 -6.64
C ASP A 85 -0.32 -3.43 -7.91
N ALA A 86 -1.64 -3.31 -7.76
CA ALA A 86 -2.58 -3.09 -8.85
C ALA A 86 -2.24 -1.87 -9.70
N TRP A 87 -1.85 -0.78 -9.03
CA TRP A 87 -1.43 0.45 -9.73
C TRP A 87 -0.17 0.20 -10.57
N PHE A 88 0.84 -0.46 -10.01
CA PHE A 88 2.10 -0.71 -10.69
C PHE A 88 1.94 -1.71 -11.83
N ASP A 89 1.20 -2.80 -11.65
CA ASP A 89 0.96 -3.79 -12.69
C ASP A 89 0.27 -3.19 -13.91
N VAL A 90 -0.80 -2.40 -13.68
CA VAL A 90 -1.51 -1.74 -14.79
C VAL A 90 -0.61 -0.72 -15.51
N LEU A 91 0.19 0.07 -14.79
CA LEU A 91 1.04 1.10 -15.41
C LEU A 91 2.31 0.57 -16.07
N THR A 92 2.77 -0.63 -15.71
CA THR A 92 4.00 -1.23 -16.27
C THR A 92 3.72 -2.30 -17.34
N SER A 93 2.45 -2.68 -17.51
CA SER A 93 2.02 -3.66 -18.51
C SER A 93 2.14 -3.13 -19.94
N ALA A 94 2.57 -4.02 -20.85
CA ALA A 94 2.52 -3.73 -22.28
C ALA A 94 1.06 -3.74 -22.77
N PRO A 95 0.70 -2.93 -23.79
CA PRO A 95 -0.63 -2.98 -24.38
C PRO A 95 -1.00 -4.37 -24.92
N GLY A 96 -2.25 -4.79 -24.73
CA GLY A 96 -2.76 -6.10 -25.15
C GLY A 96 -2.95 -7.04 -23.97
N GLY A 97 -2.57 -8.31 -24.14
CA GLY A 97 -2.86 -9.37 -23.16
C GLY A 97 -2.30 -9.13 -21.75
N ASP A 98 -1.11 -8.54 -21.64
CA ASP A 98 -0.49 -8.23 -20.34
C ASP A 98 -1.33 -7.20 -19.57
N LEU A 99 -1.77 -6.12 -20.26
CA LEU A 99 -2.65 -5.11 -19.68
C LEU A 99 -4.03 -5.69 -19.31
N ASP A 100 -4.62 -6.53 -20.17
CA ASP A 100 -5.90 -7.19 -19.88
C ASP A 100 -5.80 -8.08 -18.63
N GLN A 101 -4.69 -8.81 -18.49
CA GLN A 101 -4.41 -9.63 -17.32
C GLN A 101 -4.22 -8.76 -16.06
N ALA A 102 -3.45 -7.69 -16.14
CA ALA A 102 -3.24 -6.77 -15.01
C ALA A 102 -4.56 -6.12 -14.56
N LEU A 103 -5.40 -5.67 -15.51
CA LEU A 103 -6.71 -5.12 -15.20
C LEU A 103 -7.64 -6.16 -14.56
N LEU A 104 -7.62 -7.40 -15.05
CA LEU A 104 -8.40 -8.49 -14.49
C LEU A 104 -7.98 -8.81 -13.06
N LEU A 105 -6.68 -8.95 -12.79
CA LEU A 105 -6.14 -9.22 -11.45
C LEU A 105 -6.41 -8.04 -10.50
N ALA A 106 -6.20 -6.81 -10.95
CA ALA A 106 -6.54 -5.61 -10.18
C ALA A 106 -8.01 -5.60 -9.75
N ALA A 107 -8.93 -5.84 -10.70
CA ALA A 107 -10.36 -5.76 -10.45
C ALA A 107 -10.91 -6.95 -9.64
N CYS A 108 -10.40 -8.16 -9.88
CA CYS A 108 -10.95 -9.40 -9.32
C CYS A 108 -10.18 -9.96 -8.13
N CYS A 109 -8.92 -9.56 -7.93
CA CYS A 109 -8.06 -10.10 -6.88
C CYS A 109 -7.54 -9.00 -5.95
N GLU A 110 -6.71 -8.09 -6.46
CA GLU A 110 -5.95 -7.16 -5.61
C GLU A 110 -6.85 -6.15 -4.89
N LEU A 111 -7.69 -5.41 -5.63
CA LEU A 111 -8.58 -4.40 -5.04
C LEU A 111 -9.66 -5.04 -4.14
N PRO A 112 -10.29 -6.18 -4.50
CA PRO A 112 -11.18 -6.89 -3.58
C PRO A 112 -10.49 -7.36 -2.30
N LEU A 113 -9.27 -7.90 -2.39
CA LEU A 113 -8.50 -8.30 -1.20
C LEU A 113 -8.12 -7.08 -0.35
N ALA A 114 -7.77 -5.96 -0.97
CA ALA A 114 -7.47 -4.71 -0.27
C ALA A 114 -8.69 -4.21 0.50
N ALA A 115 -9.86 -4.20 -0.15
CA ALA A 115 -11.13 -3.85 0.48
C ALA A 115 -11.46 -4.79 1.65
N GLY A 116 -11.25 -6.10 1.48
CA GLY A 116 -11.42 -7.10 2.53
C GLY A 116 -10.51 -6.85 3.74
N CYS A 117 -9.24 -6.54 3.50
CA CYS A 117 -8.28 -6.18 4.55
C CYS A 117 -8.73 -4.91 5.30
N LEU A 118 -9.12 -3.85 4.59
CA LEU A 118 -9.61 -2.62 5.25
C LEU A 118 -10.91 -2.87 6.04
N ALA A 119 -11.85 -3.64 5.49
CA ALA A 119 -13.08 -3.99 6.17
C ALA A 119 -12.80 -4.75 7.48
N LEU A 120 -11.87 -5.72 7.44
CA LEU A 120 -11.40 -6.44 8.62
C LEU A 120 -10.75 -5.49 9.64
N GLY A 121 -9.85 -4.61 9.21
CA GLY A 121 -9.19 -3.64 10.07
C GLY A 121 -10.18 -2.69 10.75
N VAL A 122 -11.16 -2.17 10.01
CA VAL A 122 -12.23 -1.32 10.56
C VAL A 122 -13.10 -2.09 11.55
N ALA A 123 -13.51 -3.32 11.22
CA ALA A 123 -14.30 -4.16 12.12
C ALA A 123 -13.54 -4.48 13.41
N ALA A 124 -12.24 -4.77 13.32
CA ALA A 124 -11.39 -4.99 14.48
C ALA A 124 -11.26 -3.72 15.33
N ALA A 125 -10.97 -2.56 14.73
CA ALA A 125 -10.81 -1.29 15.44
C ALA A 125 -12.09 -0.87 16.20
N ARG A 126 -13.28 -1.13 15.63
CA ARG A 126 -14.57 -0.85 16.29
C ARG A 126 -14.78 -1.69 17.55
N ARG A 127 -14.23 -2.90 17.62
CA ARG A 127 -14.32 -3.77 18.81
C ARG A 127 -13.37 -3.35 19.95
N LEU A 128 -12.44 -2.43 19.68
CA LEU A 128 -11.45 -1.97 20.68
C LEU A 128 -11.84 -0.67 21.36
N ARG A 129 -12.88 0.00 20.86
CA ARG A 129 -13.51 1.15 21.47
C ARG A 129 -14.53 0.69 22.51
#